data_AF-A0AAU9HDF9-F1
#
_entry.id   AF-A0AAU9HDF9-F1
#
_cell.length_a   1.000
_cell.length_b   1.000
_cell.length_c   1.000
_cell.angle_alpha   90.00
_cell.angle_beta   90.00
_cell.angle_gamma   90.00
#
_symmetry.space_group_name_H-M   'P 1'
#
loop_
_entity.id
_entity.type
_entity.pdbx_description
1 polymer ?
#
loop_
_entity_poly.entity_id
_entity_poly.type
_entity_poly.pdbx_seq_one_letter_code
_entity_poly.pdbx_strand_id
1 'polypeptide(L)'
;MEYFWWEKTVEYAFVQNHIEIEMAVAPLGGVQEKGGDAILKNNDRWVLIEFKKDHDCISSEMDKFASGKYNEAKVALEERSQHHFLVYGVLNEGKLDLTGQLYFGTSEVNIEELLNKGTDEETFLSYYHDFIGYKKSKEGSSGGGLTCVVGINSTGKASKVMSAHEYEDTLILKNKLNKELAERIRMERRNTSTRKPGK
;
A
#
# COMPACT_ATOMS: atom_id res chain seq x y z
N MET A 1 35.08 -6.77 -14.03
CA MET A 1 34.52 -6.91 -12.67
C MET A 1 33.03 -7.09 -12.86
N GLU A 2 32.47 -8.18 -12.35
CA GLU A 2 31.04 -8.47 -12.49
C GLU A 2 30.29 -7.78 -11.35
N TYR A 3 29.27 -6.99 -11.67
CA TYR A 3 28.45 -6.30 -10.67
C TYR A 3 27.37 -7.25 -10.17
N PHE A 4 27.23 -7.37 -8.84
CA PHE A 4 26.25 -8.25 -8.21
C PHE A 4 25.55 -7.53 -7.07
N TRP A 5 24.22 -7.59 -7.02
CA TRP A 5 23.40 -7.04 -5.94
C TRP A 5 22.25 -7.97 -5.57
N TRP A 6 21.72 -7.81 -4.37
CA TRP A 6 20.58 -8.56 -3.85
C TRP A 6 19.31 -7.70 -3.87
N GLU A 7 18.13 -8.32 -3.72
CA GLU A 7 16.87 -7.59 -3.51
C GLU A 7 16.96 -6.62 -2.32
N LYS A 8 17.62 -7.05 -1.24
CA LYS A 8 17.88 -6.17 -0.09
C LYS A 8 18.74 -4.95 -0.46
N THR A 9 19.62 -5.06 -1.46
CA THR A 9 20.37 -3.90 -1.96
C THR A 9 19.46 -2.89 -2.64
N VAL A 10 18.44 -3.34 -3.37
CA VAL A 10 17.41 -2.50 -4.01
C VAL A 10 16.60 -1.76 -2.96
N GLU A 11 16.15 -2.43 -1.90
CA GLU A 11 15.44 -1.81 -0.77
C GLU A 11 16.25 -0.68 -0.12
N TYR A 12 17.52 -0.93 0.20
CA TYR A 12 18.37 0.07 0.84
C TYR A 12 18.68 1.24 -0.08
N ALA A 13 18.91 0.97 -1.37
CA ALA A 13 19.09 2.02 -2.37
C ALA A 13 17.82 2.90 -2.49
N PHE A 14 16.64 2.29 -2.41
CA PHE A 14 15.38 3.02 -2.45
C PHE A 14 15.23 3.93 -1.24
N VAL A 15 15.49 3.40 -0.03
CA VAL A 15 15.44 4.18 1.22
C VAL A 15 16.43 5.34 1.18
N GLN A 16 17.67 5.10 0.77
CA GLN A 16 18.72 6.11 0.76
C GLN A 16 18.46 7.24 -0.23
N ASN A 17 17.89 6.92 -1.40
CA ASN A 17 17.80 7.87 -2.51
C ASN A 17 16.46 8.61 -2.57
N HIS A 18 15.39 8.07 -2.01
CA HIS A 18 14.03 8.56 -2.29
C HIS A 18 13.15 8.82 -1.07
N ILE A 19 13.62 8.53 0.14
CA ILE A 19 12.82 8.76 1.35
C ILE A 19 13.20 10.09 2.00
N GLU A 20 12.26 11.03 1.95
CA GLU A 20 12.40 12.35 2.56
C GLU A 20 11.87 12.39 4.01
N ILE A 21 12.13 13.50 4.71
CA ILE A 21 11.81 13.65 6.15
C ILE A 21 10.31 13.70 6.42
N GLU A 22 9.53 14.12 5.44
CA GLU A 22 8.09 14.23 5.47
C GLU A 22 7.37 12.91 5.13
N MET A 23 8.09 11.92 4.60
CA MET A 23 7.53 10.63 4.21
C MET A 23 7.46 9.66 5.40
N ALA A 24 6.40 8.85 5.43
CA ALA A 24 6.29 7.71 6.33
C ALA A 24 6.49 6.40 5.54
N VAL A 25 7.40 5.56 6.01
CA VAL A 25 7.72 4.26 5.37
C VAL A 25 7.58 3.14 6.39
N ALA A 26 6.70 2.22 6.09
CA ALA A 26 6.32 1.09 6.92
C ALA A 26 6.78 -0.22 6.25
N PRO A 27 7.92 -0.81 6.67
CA PRO A 27 8.34 -2.11 6.16
C PRO A 27 7.40 -3.20 6.65
N LEU A 28 6.96 -4.08 5.75
CA LEU A 28 6.09 -5.21 6.06
C LEU A 28 6.95 -6.44 6.39
N GLY A 29 6.49 -7.26 7.35
CA GLY A 29 7.21 -8.44 7.82
C GLY A 29 6.28 -9.55 8.28
N GLY A 30 6.66 -10.81 8.06
CA GLY A 30 5.89 -11.97 8.50
C GLY A 30 4.62 -12.22 7.67
N VAL A 31 3.46 -12.47 8.30
CA VAL A 31 2.20 -12.74 7.56
C VAL A 31 1.76 -11.54 6.69
N GLN A 32 2.23 -10.33 7.04
CA GLN A 32 1.99 -9.08 6.32
C GLN A 32 2.70 -9.01 4.96
N GLU A 33 3.81 -9.75 4.76
CA GLU A 33 4.57 -9.79 3.48
C GLU A 33 3.75 -10.34 2.30
N LYS A 34 2.51 -10.79 2.54
CA LYS A 34 1.59 -11.18 1.47
C LYS A 34 1.11 -9.99 0.63
N GLY A 35 1.04 -8.81 1.24
CA GLY A 35 0.52 -7.60 0.60
C GLY A 35 1.57 -6.82 -0.18
N GLY A 36 2.82 -6.86 0.26
CA GLY A 36 3.93 -6.10 -0.30
C GLY A 36 5.13 -6.14 0.66
N ASP A 37 6.22 -5.47 0.30
CA ASP A 37 7.40 -5.32 1.16
C ASP A 37 7.35 -4.00 1.96
N ALA A 38 6.74 -2.95 1.42
CA ALA A 38 6.64 -1.67 2.09
C ALA A 38 5.34 -0.92 1.75
N ILE A 39 4.82 -0.21 2.75
CA ILE A 39 3.78 0.82 2.57
C ILE A 39 4.43 2.19 2.75
N LEU A 40 4.18 3.09 1.81
CA LEU A 40 4.59 4.48 1.92
C LEU A 40 3.39 5.39 2.01
N LYS A 41 3.52 6.42 2.84
CA LYS A 41 2.61 7.55 2.87
C LYS A 41 3.38 8.84 2.60
N ASN A 42 3.01 9.52 1.53
CA ASN A 42 3.57 10.82 1.13
C ASN A 42 2.42 11.79 0.84
N ASN A 43 2.37 12.97 1.49
CA ASN A 43 1.32 13.98 1.26
C ASN A 43 -0.13 13.42 1.27
N ASP A 44 -0.44 12.57 2.26
CA ASP A 44 -1.73 11.85 2.38
C ASP A 44 -2.06 10.87 1.23
N ARG A 45 -1.08 10.54 0.40
CA ARG A 45 -1.14 9.50 -0.63
C ARG A 45 -0.44 8.24 -0.16
N TRP A 46 -1.11 7.11 -0.33
CA TRP A 46 -0.65 5.79 0.06
C TRP A 46 -0.17 5.01 -1.16
N VAL A 47 0.99 4.36 -1.02
CA VAL A 47 1.66 3.58 -2.05
C VAL A 47 2.07 2.24 -1.46
N LEU A 48 1.86 1.17 -2.23
CA LEU A 48 2.32 -0.19 -1.90
C LEU A 48 3.50 -0.52 -2.81
N ILE A 49 4.57 -1.05 -2.23
CA ILE A 49 5.78 -1.41 -2.97
C ILE A 49 6.14 -2.86 -2.68
N GLU A 50 6.44 -3.58 -3.75
CA GLU A 50 7.11 -4.88 -3.75
C GLU A 50 8.48 -4.70 -4.42
N PHE A 51 9.55 -5.03 -3.72
CA PHE A 51 10.91 -4.98 -4.25
C PHE A 51 11.25 -6.27 -4.97
N LYS A 52 12.07 -6.16 -6.01
CA LYS A 52 12.68 -7.29 -6.71
C LYS A 52 14.15 -6.98 -6.99
N LYS A 53 14.99 -8.01 -7.02
CA LYS A 53 16.41 -7.87 -7.38
C LYS A 53 16.58 -7.18 -8.75
N ASP A 54 15.89 -7.69 -9.76
CA ASP A 54 15.89 -7.25 -11.15
C ASP A 54 14.54 -7.61 -11.80
N HIS A 55 14.35 -7.18 -13.05
CA HIS A 55 13.11 -7.43 -13.80
C HIS A 55 12.78 -8.92 -13.95
N ASP A 56 13.79 -9.79 -14.13
CA ASP A 56 13.58 -11.22 -14.36
C ASP A 56 12.99 -11.92 -13.12
N CYS A 57 13.27 -11.38 -11.93
CA CYS A 57 12.72 -11.86 -10.67
C CYS A 57 11.23 -11.57 -10.50
N ILE A 58 10.60 -10.71 -11.32
CA ILE A 58 9.18 -10.37 -11.20
C ILE A 58 8.28 -11.60 -11.37
N SER A 59 8.68 -12.54 -12.24
CA SER A 59 7.94 -13.78 -12.46
C SER A 59 7.67 -14.57 -11.16
N SER A 60 8.62 -14.55 -10.22
CA SER A 60 8.48 -15.21 -8.90
C SER A 60 7.36 -14.61 -8.04
N GLU A 61 6.93 -13.38 -8.32
CA GLU A 61 5.83 -12.73 -7.63
C GLU A 61 4.47 -13.33 -8.01
N MET A 62 4.34 -13.76 -9.26
CA MET A 62 3.15 -14.42 -9.78
C MET A 62 2.96 -15.78 -9.10
N ASP A 63 4.05 -16.46 -8.74
CA ASP A 63 4.01 -17.75 -8.04
C ASP A 63 3.46 -17.65 -6.61
N LYS A 64 3.38 -16.44 -6.04
CA LYS A 64 2.77 -16.23 -4.71
C LYS A 64 1.23 -16.31 -4.74
N PHE A 65 0.60 -16.33 -5.92
CA PHE A 65 -0.85 -16.47 -6.08
C PHE A 65 -1.28 -17.93 -6.10
N ALA A 66 -2.50 -18.20 -5.62
CA ALA A 66 -3.08 -19.53 -5.79
C ALA A 66 -3.27 -19.82 -7.29
N SER A 67 -3.33 -21.11 -7.66
CA SER A 67 -3.40 -21.52 -9.07
C SER A 67 -4.57 -20.82 -9.80
N GLY A 68 -4.26 -20.11 -10.88
CA GLY A 68 -5.24 -19.32 -11.67
C GLY A 68 -5.62 -17.95 -11.06
N LYS A 69 -5.27 -17.66 -9.80
CA LYS A 69 -5.70 -16.45 -9.09
C LYS A 69 -4.96 -15.18 -9.49
N TYR A 70 -3.77 -15.26 -10.07
CA TYR A 70 -3.06 -14.07 -10.55
C TYR A 70 -3.87 -13.34 -11.64
N ASN A 71 -4.37 -14.08 -12.64
CA ASN A 71 -5.14 -13.48 -13.73
C ASN A 71 -6.48 -12.93 -13.23
N GLU A 72 -7.15 -13.62 -12.30
CA GLU A 72 -8.35 -13.09 -11.65
C GLU A 72 -8.07 -11.79 -10.88
N ALA A 73 -6.97 -11.76 -10.11
CA ALA A 73 -6.55 -10.58 -9.38
C ALA A 73 -6.26 -9.42 -10.32
N LYS A 74 -5.52 -9.67 -11.41
CA LYS A 74 -5.22 -8.66 -12.43
C LYS A 74 -6.52 -8.05 -13.00
N VAL A 75 -7.46 -8.88 -13.47
CA VAL A 75 -8.74 -8.39 -14.02
C VAL A 75 -9.55 -7.60 -12.99
N ALA A 76 -9.55 -8.02 -11.72
CA ALA A 76 -10.33 -7.37 -10.66
C ALA A 76 -9.69 -6.09 -10.08
N LEU A 77 -8.36 -5.97 -10.16
CA LEU A 77 -7.60 -5.00 -9.38
C LEU A 77 -6.76 -4.02 -10.21
N GLU A 78 -6.49 -4.29 -11.49
CA GLU A 78 -5.59 -3.46 -12.34
C GLU A 78 -6.04 -1.99 -12.45
N GLU A 79 -7.35 -1.73 -12.58
CA GLU A 79 -7.87 -0.36 -12.61
C GLU A 79 -7.66 0.39 -11.29
N ARG A 80 -7.64 -0.34 -10.17
CA ARG A 80 -7.42 0.21 -8.83
C ARG A 80 -5.95 0.18 -8.42
N SER A 81 -5.06 -0.51 -9.14
CA SER A 81 -3.67 -0.75 -8.72
C SER A 81 -2.69 0.37 -9.07
N GLN A 82 -3.17 1.57 -9.43
CA GLN A 82 -2.33 2.69 -9.85
C GLN A 82 -1.39 3.24 -8.76
N HIS A 83 -1.48 2.67 -7.56
CA HIS A 83 -0.70 2.98 -6.37
C HIS A 83 0.08 1.75 -5.84
N HIS A 84 0.14 0.65 -6.60
CA HIS A 84 0.87 -0.57 -6.23
C HIS A 84 1.93 -0.89 -7.29
N PHE A 85 3.18 -0.97 -6.86
CA PHE A 85 4.32 -1.02 -7.76
C PHE A 85 5.31 -2.12 -7.41
N LEU A 86 5.98 -2.59 -8.47
CA LEU A 86 7.20 -3.37 -8.40
C LEU A 86 8.38 -2.41 -8.57
N VAL A 87 9.36 -2.46 -7.68
CA VAL A 87 10.60 -1.67 -7.76
C VAL A 87 11.80 -2.61 -7.85
N TYR A 88 12.68 -2.38 -8.81
CA TYR A 88 13.82 -3.26 -9.06
C TYR A 88 15.07 -2.55 -9.53
N GLY A 89 16.20 -3.21 -9.37
CA GLY A 89 17.51 -2.72 -9.77
C GLY A 89 17.77 -2.88 -11.26
N VAL A 90 18.37 -1.85 -11.86
CA VAL A 90 18.88 -1.86 -13.23
C VAL A 90 20.33 -1.37 -13.23
N LEU A 91 21.17 -1.97 -14.08
CA LEU A 91 22.58 -1.55 -14.20
C LEU A 91 22.70 -0.53 -15.34
N ASN A 92 22.90 0.73 -14.98
CA ASN A 92 23.09 1.83 -15.92
C ASN A 92 24.54 2.33 -15.82
N GLU A 93 25.30 2.21 -16.91
CA GLU A 93 26.70 2.72 -17.00
C GLU A 93 27.62 2.26 -15.85
N GLY A 94 27.40 1.04 -15.33
CA GLY A 94 28.17 0.48 -14.21
C GLY A 94 27.72 0.95 -12.82
N LYS A 95 26.62 1.70 -12.73
CA LYS A 95 25.97 2.12 -11.49
C LYS A 95 24.64 1.36 -11.32
N LEU A 96 24.38 0.91 -10.08
CA LEU A 96 23.06 0.43 -9.71
C LEU A 96 22.09 1.61 -9.66
N ASP A 97 21.07 1.54 -10.49
CA ASP A 97 19.97 2.49 -10.55
C ASP A 97 18.65 1.75 -10.30
N LEU A 98 17.58 2.50 -10.04
CA LEU A 98 16.27 1.95 -9.69
C LEU A 98 15.23 2.37 -10.71
N THR A 99 14.40 1.41 -11.10
CA THR A 99 13.20 1.67 -11.89
C THR A 99 12.02 0.94 -11.25
N GLY A 100 10.80 1.29 -11.66
CA GLY A 100 9.60 0.63 -11.21
C GLY A 100 8.61 0.38 -12.32
N GLN A 101 7.57 -0.38 -12.02
CA GLN A 101 6.40 -0.53 -12.88
C GLN A 101 5.17 -0.79 -12.02
N LEU A 102 3.97 -0.60 -12.58
CA LEU A 102 2.75 -1.03 -11.91
C LEU A 102 2.79 -2.54 -11.67
N TYR A 103 2.27 -2.98 -10.53
CA TYR A 103 2.29 -4.38 -10.15
C TYR A 103 1.65 -5.31 -11.20
N PHE A 104 0.54 -4.89 -11.81
CA PHE A 104 -0.13 -5.63 -12.90
C PHE A 104 0.25 -5.15 -14.31
N GLY A 105 1.10 -4.13 -14.42
CA GLY A 105 1.50 -3.53 -15.69
C GLY A 105 2.88 -4.00 -16.17
N THR A 106 3.26 -3.53 -17.36
CA THR A 106 4.57 -3.83 -17.99
C THR A 106 5.34 -2.58 -18.37
N SER A 107 4.75 -1.40 -18.20
CA SER A 107 5.39 -0.14 -18.55
C SER A 107 6.25 0.34 -17.38
N GLU A 108 7.52 0.62 -17.66
CA GLU A 108 8.43 1.21 -16.71
C GLU A 108 7.99 2.64 -16.33
N VAL A 109 8.23 2.98 -15.07
CA VAL A 109 7.90 4.25 -14.43
C VAL A 109 9.09 4.64 -13.56
N ASN A 110 9.48 5.92 -13.63
CA ASN A 110 10.52 6.44 -12.76
C ASN A 110 10.04 6.46 -11.29
N ILE A 111 10.95 6.22 -10.34
CA ILE A 111 10.64 6.19 -8.91
C ILE A 111 10.00 7.49 -8.40
N GLU A 112 10.45 8.66 -8.87
CA GLU A 112 9.89 9.94 -8.46
C GLU A 112 8.43 10.10 -8.91
N GLU A 113 8.10 9.60 -10.10
CA GLU A 113 6.73 9.61 -10.62
C GLU A 113 5.84 8.63 -9.83
N LEU A 114 6.37 7.45 -9.50
CA LEU A 114 5.71 6.44 -8.68
C LEU A 114 5.30 6.97 -7.31
N LEU A 115 6.22 7.67 -6.64
CA LEU A 115 5.97 8.24 -5.31
C LEU A 115 4.85 9.30 -5.29
N ASN A 116 4.56 9.90 -6.44
CA ASN A 116 3.48 10.87 -6.61
C ASN A 116 2.14 10.25 -7.06
N LYS A 117 2.12 8.96 -7.44
CA LYS A 117 0.93 8.24 -7.94
C LYS A 117 0.08 7.57 -6.86
N GLY A 118 0.34 7.83 -5.57
CA GLY A 118 -0.40 7.20 -4.49
C GLY A 118 -1.90 7.58 -4.44
N THR A 119 -2.68 6.81 -3.69
CA THR A 119 -4.13 6.97 -3.57
C THR A 119 -4.55 7.43 -2.17
N ASP A 120 -5.82 7.77 -1.97
CA ASP A 120 -6.34 8.04 -0.63
C ASP A 120 -6.43 6.77 0.23
N GLU A 121 -6.50 6.97 1.54
CA GLU A 121 -6.51 5.90 2.54
C GLU A 121 -7.61 4.85 2.28
N GLU A 122 -8.85 5.26 2.03
CA GLU A 122 -9.99 4.35 1.86
C GLU A 122 -9.81 3.45 0.63
N THR A 123 -9.42 4.06 -0.49
CA THR A 123 -9.12 3.33 -1.72
C THR A 123 -7.97 2.34 -1.54
N PHE A 124 -6.89 2.75 -0.85
CA PHE A 124 -5.72 1.92 -0.59
C PHE A 124 -6.09 0.65 0.18
N LEU A 125 -6.88 0.80 1.25
CA LEU A 125 -7.20 -0.33 2.14
C LEU A 125 -8.18 -1.30 1.52
N SER A 126 -9.18 -0.79 0.79
CA SER A 126 -10.08 -1.63 0.02
C SER A 126 -9.30 -2.46 -1.00
N TYR A 127 -8.37 -1.83 -1.73
CA TYR A 127 -7.48 -2.53 -2.66
C TYR A 127 -6.62 -3.58 -1.95
N TYR A 128 -5.93 -3.20 -0.87
CA TYR A 128 -5.01 -4.05 -0.14
C TYR A 128 -5.70 -5.31 0.41
N HIS A 129 -6.90 -5.15 0.98
CA HIS A 129 -7.70 -6.25 1.50
C HIS A 129 -8.11 -7.24 0.39
N ASP A 130 -8.55 -6.75 -0.76
CA ASP A 130 -8.90 -7.62 -1.89
C ASP A 130 -7.65 -8.33 -2.43
N PHE A 131 -6.53 -7.60 -2.56
CA PHE A 131 -5.26 -8.10 -3.08
C PHE A 131 -4.72 -9.28 -2.27
N ILE A 132 -4.65 -9.18 -0.94
CA ILE A 132 -4.16 -10.28 -0.09
C ILE A 132 -5.04 -11.53 -0.18
N GLY A 133 -6.33 -11.37 -0.52
CA GLY A 133 -7.27 -12.48 -0.70
C GLY A 133 -6.94 -13.40 -1.87
N TYR A 134 -6.19 -12.92 -2.87
CA TYR A 134 -5.79 -13.72 -4.04
C TYR A 134 -4.48 -14.51 -3.85
N LYS A 135 -3.72 -14.22 -2.79
CA LYS A 135 -2.43 -14.88 -2.50
C LYS A 135 -2.64 -16.26 -1.87
N LYS A 136 -1.66 -17.17 -2.03
CA LYS A 136 -1.68 -18.50 -1.41
C LYS A 136 -1.81 -18.39 0.12
N SER A 137 -2.71 -19.17 0.71
CA SER A 137 -2.73 -19.45 2.14
C SER A 137 -1.60 -20.42 2.48
N LYS A 138 -0.77 -20.13 3.49
CA LYS A 138 0.11 -21.16 4.08
C LYS A 138 -0.74 -22.03 5.00
N GLU A 139 -0.65 -23.35 4.87
CA GLU A 139 -1.24 -24.28 5.85
C GLU A 139 -0.65 -23.98 7.25
N GLY A 140 -1.52 -23.80 8.24
CA GLY A 140 -1.13 -23.51 9.63
C GLY A 140 -1.26 -22.06 10.11
N SER A 141 -1.68 -21.10 9.27
CA SER A 141 -2.03 -19.76 9.75
C SER A 141 -3.47 -19.71 10.27
N SER A 142 -3.68 -20.06 11.53
CA SER A 142 -4.82 -19.53 12.30
C SER A 142 -4.67 -18.01 12.35
N GLY A 143 -5.75 -17.26 12.10
CA GLY A 143 -5.80 -15.80 12.03
C GLY A 143 -4.75 -15.07 12.89
N GLY A 144 -3.67 -14.64 12.25
CA GLY A 144 -2.64 -13.83 12.88
C GLY A 144 -2.97 -12.37 12.66
N GLY A 145 -3.53 -11.72 13.67
CA GLY A 145 -3.77 -10.28 13.68
C GLY A 145 -2.51 -9.49 13.30
N LEU A 146 -2.72 -8.39 12.60
CA LEU A 146 -1.67 -7.53 12.04
C LEU A 146 -0.78 -6.98 13.17
N THR A 147 0.48 -7.40 13.22
CA THR A 147 1.48 -6.86 14.16
C THR A 147 1.93 -5.47 13.71
N CYS A 148 1.98 -4.53 14.66
CA CYS A 148 2.27 -3.10 14.46
C CYS A 148 3.39 -2.84 13.45
N VAL A 149 3.12 -1.97 12.47
CA VAL A 149 4.14 -1.44 11.58
C VAL A 149 4.53 -0.04 12.05
N VAL A 150 5.80 0.15 12.40
CA VAL A 150 6.34 1.45 12.80
C VAL A 150 6.88 2.11 11.53
N GLY A 151 6.18 3.12 11.04
CA GLY A 151 6.72 3.94 9.97
C GLY A 151 7.75 4.91 10.53
N ILE A 152 9.00 4.89 10.09
CA ILE A 152 10.03 5.82 10.60
C ILE A 152 10.22 6.95 9.58
N ASN A 153 10.10 8.20 10.04
CA ASN A 153 10.43 9.35 9.20
C ASN A 153 11.96 9.60 9.21
N SER A 154 12.49 10.46 8.35
CA SER A 154 13.95 10.60 8.26
C SER A 154 14.62 11.26 9.49
N THR A 155 13.87 11.75 10.48
CA THR A 155 14.41 12.12 11.81
C THR A 155 14.61 10.93 12.76
N GLY A 156 14.29 9.71 12.32
CA GLY A 156 14.27 8.54 13.19
C GLY A 156 13.03 8.49 14.11
N LYS A 157 12.04 9.34 13.88
CA LYS A 157 10.81 9.39 14.69
C LYS A 157 9.76 8.47 14.09
N ALA A 158 9.11 7.69 14.95
CA ALA A 158 7.94 6.92 14.58
C ALA A 158 6.82 7.88 14.10
N SER A 159 6.48 7.80 12.81
CA SER A 159 5.16 8.16 12.31
C SER A 159 4.12 7.20 12.90
N LYS A 160 2.88 7.69 13.03
CA LYS A 160 1.77 7.10 13.79
C LYS A 160 1.77 5.56 13.78
N VAL A 161 1.96 4.96 14.95
CA VAL A 161 1.92 3.51 15.17
C VAL A 161 0.46 3.09 15.21
N MET A 162 0.03 2.25 14.28
CA MET A 162 -1.21 1.52 14.43
C MET A 162 -1.03 0.11 13.90
N SER A 163 -1.33 -0.88 14.73
CA SER A 163 -1.62 -2.23 14.25
C SER A 163 -2.76 -2.13 13.25
N ALA A 164 -2.81 -3.01 12.25
CA ALA A 164 -3.96 -2.96 11.36
C ALA A 164 -5.27 -3.46 12.01
N HIS A 165 -5.20 -4.00 13.23
CA HIS A 165 -6.38 -4.18 14.09
C HIS A 165 -6.84 -2.85 14.69
N GLU A 166 -5.94 -2.03 15.24
CA GLU A 166 -6.27 -0.65 15.64
C GLU A 166 -6.77 0.16 14.45
N TYR A 167 -6.23 -0.12 13.26
CA TYR A 167 -6.69 0.44 12.01
C TYR A 167 -8.13 0.02 11.69
N GLU A 168 -8.42 -1.28 11.69
CA GLU A 168 -9.76 -1.85 11.48
C GLU A 168 -10.77 -1.30 12.51
N ASP A 169 -10.37 -1.21 13.78
CA ASP A 169 -11.17 -0.59 14.84
C ASP A 169 -11.41 0.90 14.56
N THR A 170 -10.40 1.66 14.15
CA THR A 170 -10.60 3.05 13.73
C THR A 170 -11.52 3.15 12.52
N LEU A 171 -11.48 2.21 11.57
CA LEU A 171 -12.34 2.22 10.40
C LEU A 171 -13.80 1.92 10.78
N ILE A 172 -14.02 0.93 11.64
CA ILE A 172 -15.33 0.60 12.21
C ILE A 172 -15.88 1.79 12.99
N LEU A 173 -15.06 2.42 13.83
CA LEU A 173 -15.44 3.59 14.64
C LEU A 173 -15.75 4.81 13.76
N LYS A 174 -14.93 5.09 12.74
CA LYS A 174 -15.11 6.20 11.79
C LYS A 174 -16.40 6.00 10.98
N ASN A 175 -16.69 4.77 10.55
CA ASN A 175 -17.94 4.43 9.86
C ASN A 175 -19.17 4.59 10.75
N LYS A 176 -19.11 4.15 12.02
CA LYS A 176 -20.19 4.37 12.99
C LYS A 176 -20.42 5.86 13.25
N LEU A 177 -19.35 6.62 13.46
CA LEU A 177 -19.40 8.06 13.71
C LEU A 177 -20.00 8.82 12.52
N ASN A 178 -19.58 8.52 11.30
CA ASN A 178 -20.11 9.13 10.09
C ASN A 178 -21.62 8.84 9.91
N LYS A 179 -22.04 7.62 10.28
CA LYS A 179 -23.45 7.23 10.23
C LYS A 179 -24.29 8.02 11.24
N GLU A 180 -23.82 8.15 12.48
CA GLU A 180 -24.49 8.97 13.51
C GLU A 180 -24.56 10.45 13.14
N LEU A 181 -23.48 11.02 12.59
CA LEU A 181 -23.44 12.40 12.09
C LEU A 181 -24.45 12.63 10.97
N ALA A 182 -24.53 11.72 10.01
CA ALA A 182 -25.50 11.80 8.92
C ALA A 182 -26.96 11.75 9.42
N GLU A 183 -27.24 10.94 10.45
CA GLU A 183 -28.56 10.86 11.09
C GLU A 183 -28.91 12.16 11.83
N ARG A 184 -27.97 12.73 12.61
CA ARG A 184 -28.17 14.01 13.29
C ARG A 184 -28.44 15.16 12.32
N ILE A 185 -27.63 15.26 11.25
CA ILE A 185 -27.81 16.28 10.20
C ILE A 185 -29.20 16.13 9.55
N ARG A 186 -29.66 14.91 9.29
CA ARG A 186 -31.01 14.66 8.76
C ARG A 186 -32.11 15.08 9.75
N MET A 187 -31.95 14.82 11.04
CA MET A 187 -32.91 15.23 12.06
C MET A 187 -32.98 16.76 12.21
N GLU A 188 -31.84 17.45 12.21
CA GLU A 188 -31.79 18.92 12.27
C GLU A 188 -32.44 19.58 11.04
N ARG A 189 -32.20 19.03 9.84
CA ARG A 189 -32.85 19.49 8.60
C ARG A 189 -34.38 19.28 8.60
N ARG A 190 -34.86 18.18 9.21
CA ARG A 190 -36.30 17.94 9.38
C ARG A 190 -36.92 18.93 10.38
N ASN A 191 -36.25 19.19 11.50
CA ASN A 191 -36.72 20.12 12.53
C ASN A 191 -36.70 21.59 12.12
N THR A 192 -35.85 21.97 11.15
CA THR A 192 -35.82 23.32 10.57
C THR A 192 -36.84 23.50 9.45
N SER A 193 -37.18 22.43 8.70
CA SER A 193 -38.23 22.46 7.68
C SER A 193 -39.65 22.63 8.27
N THR A 194 -39.92 22.04 9.44
CA THR A 194 -41.20 22.17 10.15
C THR A 194 -41.40 23.52 10.85
N ARG A 195 -40.35 24.36 10.91
CA ARG A 195 -40.38 25.69 11.55
C ARG A 195 -40.48 26.86 10.57
N LYS A 196 -40.75 26.64 9.27
CA LYS A 196 -41.07 27.76 8.37
C LYS A 196 -42.41 28.39 8.79
N PRO A 197 -42.44 29.68 9.18
CA PRO A 197 -43.68 30.34 9.55
C PRO A 197 -44.53 30.54 8.29
N GLY A 198 -45.81 30.15 8.37
CA GLY A 198 -46.81 30.46 7.35
C GLY A 198 -46.87 31.98 7.14
N LYS A 199 -46.79 32.39 5.88
CA LYS A 199 -47.26 33.70 5.45
C LYS A 199 -48.77 33.71 5.36
#